data_AF-A0A3N5LPP0-F1
#
_entry.id   AF-A0A3N5LPP0-F1
#
_cell.length_a   1.000
_cell.length_b   1.000
_cell.length_c   1.000
_cell.angle_alpha   90.00
_cell.angle_beta   90.00
_cell.angle_gamma   90.00
#
_symmetry.space_group_name_H-M   'P 1'
#
loop_
_entity.id
_entity.type
_entity.pdbx_description
1 polymer ?
#
loop_
_entity_poly.entity_id
_entity_poly.type
_entity_poly.pdbx_seq_one_letter_code
_entity_poly.pdbx_strand_id
1 'polypeptide(L)'
;MNYLKAVFWDYPQYTDEENLVNTIKYAKKDVYNWILYRFLEYGRAIDTLKYFEVNRIKESLDELKLKPYTRKKWERLTKVYGN
;
A
#
# COMPACT_ATOMS: atom_id res chain seq x y z
N MET A 1 8.38 -16.78 1.02
CA MET A 1 7.95 -16.06 2.25
C MET A 1 6.76 -15.19 1.87
N ASN A 2 5.58 -15.40 2.45
CA ASN A 2 4.35 -14.69 2.07
C ASN A 2 4.39 -13.27 2.67
N TYR A 3 4.78 -12.27 1.88
CA TYR A 3 4.88 -10.87 2.32
C TYR A 3 3.52 -10.28 2.72
N LEU A 4 2.40 -10.82 2.22
CA LEU A 4 1.07 -10.37 2.64
C LEU A 4 0.82 -10.69 4.11
N LYS A 5 1.38 -11.78 4.64
CA LYS A 5 1.34 -12.05 6.10
C LYS A 5 2.09 -11.00 6.92
N ALA A 6 3.13 -10.38 6.36
CA ALA A 6 3.85 -9.29 7.02
C ALA A 6 3.07 -7.96 6.98
N VAL A 7 2.15 -7.79 6.03
CA VAL A 7 1.30 -6.59 5.91
C VAL A 7 -0.03 -6.75 6.65
N PHE A 8 -0.58 -7.97 6.69
CA PHE A 8 -1.91 -8.31 7.19
C PHE A 8 -1.89 -9.45 8.23
N TRP A 9 -0.96 -9.41 9.19
CA TRP A 9 -0.83 -10.44 10.24
C TRP A 9 -2.10 -10.60 11.10
N ASP A 10 -2.93 -9.55 11.16
CA ASP A 10 -4.18 -9.41 11.89
C ASP A 10 -5.43 -9.56 11.01
N TYR A 11 -5.28 -9.69 9.68
CA TYR A 11 -6.39 -9.84 8.73
C TYR A 11 -6.11 -10.98 7.73
N PRO A 12 -6.34 -12.25 8.13
CA PRO A 12 -6.02 -13.41 7.31
C PRO A 12 -6.65 -13.39 5.91
N GLN A 13 -7.84 -12.79 5.76
CA GLN A 13 -8.54 -12.68 4.48
C GLN A 13 -7.76 -11.90 3.40
N TYR A 14 -6.84 -11.03 3.80
CA TYR A 14 -5.99 -10.25 2.90
C TYR A 14 -4.59 -10.86 2.71
N THR A 15 -4.36 -12.06 3.26
CA THR A 15 -3.11 -12.82 3.06
C THR A 15 -3.13 -13.70 1.82
N ASP A 16 -4.29 -13.76 1.15
CA ASP A 16 -4.52 -14.36 -0.16
C ASP A 16 -4.49 -13.27 -1.23
N GLU A 17 -3.68 -13.48 -2.28
CA GLU A 17 -3.41 -12.47 -3.30
C GLU A 17 -4.62 -12.20 -4.20
N GLU A 18 -5.36 -13.23 -4.58
CA GLU A 18 -6.54 -13.09 -5.43
C GLU A 18 -7.64 -12.28 -4.73
N ASN A 19 -7.91 -12.61 -3.46
CA ASN A 19 -8.85 -11.87 -2.62
C ASN A 19 -8.41 -10.41 -2.42
N LEU A 20 -7.12 -10.18 -2.20
CA LEU A 20 -6.59 -8.83 -2.03
C LEU A 20 -6.76 -8.00 -3.31
N VAL A 21 -6.40 -8.54 -4.47
CA VAL A 21 -6.54 -7.86 -5.77
C VAL A 21 -7.99 -7.52 -6.05
N ASN A 22 -8.90 -8.47 -5.85
CA ASN A 22 -10.33 -8.23 -5.99
C ASN A 22 -10.84 -7.16 -5.02
N THR A 23 -10.37 -7.19 -3.77
CA THR A 23 -10.73 -6.18 -2.78
C THR A 23 -10.27 -4.80 -3.21
N ILE A 24 -9.00 -4.64 -3.59
CA ILE A 24 -8.44 -3.35 -4.04
C ILE A 24 -9.22 -2.81 -5.24
N LYS A 25 -9.56 -3.69 -6.21
CA LYS A 25 -10.27 -3.32 -7.44
C LYS A 25 -11.67 -2.77 -7.20
N TYR A 26 -12.40 -3.33 -6.23
CA TYR A 26 -13.80 -2.96 -5.95
C TYR A 26 -13.97 -2.18 -4.64
N ALA A 27 -12.87 -1.84 -3.96
CA ALA A 27 -12.89 -1.14 -2.69
C ALA A 27 -13.45 0.28 -2.84
N LYS A 28 -14.26 0.69 -1.86
CA LYS A 28 -14.53 2.11 -1.62
C LYS A 28 -13.25 2.81 -1.19
N LYS A 29 -13.19 4.13 -1.38
CA LYS A 29 -12.00 4.97 -1.09
C LYS A 29 -11.40 4.70 0.30
N ASP A 30 -12.23 4.61 1.35
CA ASP A 30 -11.73 4.40 2.72
C ASP A 30 -11.04 3.05 2.90
N VAL A 31 -11.60 1.98 2.32
CA VAL A 31 -11.01 0.64 2.38
C VAL A 31 -9.74 0.61 1.56
N TYR A 32 -9.74 1.19 0.35
CA TYR A 32 -8.56 1.30 -0.48
C TYR A 32 -7.43 2.03 0.24
N ASN A 33 -7.73 3.19 0.83
CA ASN A 33 -6.76 4.00 1.59
C ASN A 33 -6.24 3.25 2.82
N TRP A 34 -7.09 2.48 3.51
CA TRP A 34 -6.66 1.64 4.62
C TRP A 34 -5.71 0.52 4.15
N ILE A 35 -6.02 -0.18 3.07
CA ILE A 35 -5.14 -1.22 2.50
C ILE A 35 -3.80 -0.59 2.07
N LEU A 36 -3.86 0.52 1.35
CA LEU A 36 -2.68 1.26 0.92
C LEU A 36 -1.83 1.68 2.12
N TYR A 37 -2.43 2.26 3.16
CA TYR A 37 -1.74 2.60 4.41
C TYR A 37 -0.95 1.42 4.99
N ARG A 38 -1.58 0.23 5.07
CA ARG A 38 -0.92 -0.99 5.58
C ARG A 38 0.31 -1.34 4.75
N PHE A 39 0.19 -1.30 3.43
CA PHE A 39 1.32 -1.56 2.55
C PHE A 39 2.44 -0.53 2.68
N LEU A 40 2.10 0.76 2.76
CA LEU A 40 3.11 1.80 2.88
C LEU A 40 3.89 1.69 4.18
N GLU A 41 3.23 1.35 5.29
CA GLU A 41 3.85 1.23 6.63
C GLU A 41 4.65 -0.07 6.83
N TYR A 42 4.10 -1.20 6.38
CA TYR A 42 4.63 -2.52 6.74
C TYR A 42 5.17 -3.29 5.55
N GLY A 43 4.78 -2.92 4.34
CA GLY A 43 5.19 -3.56 3.11
C GLY A 43 6.58 -3.13 2.63
N ARG A 44 7.21 -4.01 1.85
CA ARG A 44 8.38 -3.65 1.04
C ARG A 44 7.90 -2.83 -0.16
N ALA A 45 8.77 -1.94 -0.65
CA ALA A 45 8.44 -1.09 -1.79
C ALA A 45 8.07 -1.93 -3.02
N ILE A 46 8.89 -2.92 -3.36
CA ILE A 46 8.66 -3.81 -4.52
C ILE A 46 7.34 -4.58 -4.45
N ASP A 47 6.89 -4.99 -3.25
CA ASP A 47 5.63 -5.72 -3.10
C ASP A 47 4.43 -4.77 -3.17
N THR A 48 4.56 -3.57 -2.61
CA THR A 48 3.52 -2.53 -2.69
C THR A 48 3.26 -2.12 -4.14
N LEU A 49 4.33 -1.94 -4.92
CA LEU A 49 4.26 -1.54 -6.32
C LEU A 49 3.65 -2.62 -7.25
N LYS A 50 3.43 -3.85 -6.76
CA LYS A 50 2.66 -4.86 -7.49
C LYS A 50 1.16 -4.56 -7.51
N TYR A 51 0.65 -3.86 -6.51
CA TYR A 51 -0.79 -3.62 -6.33
C TYR A 51 -1.18 -2.16 -6.54
N PHE A 52 -0.24 -1.23 -6.37
CA PHE A 52 -0.52 0.20 -6.38
C PHE A 52 0.40 0.94 -7.34
N GLU A 53 -0.19 1.76 -8.19
CA GLU A 53 0.55 2.64 -9.09
C GLU A 53 1.24 3.77 -8.31
N VAL A 54 2.44 4.13 -8.74
CA VAL A 54 3.25 5.18 -8.09
C VAL A 54 2.50 6.51 -8.00
N ASN A 55 1.76 6.89 -9.05
CA ASN A 55 0.98 8.13 -9.07
C ASN A 55 -0.17 8.10 -8.05
N ARG A 56 -0.86 6.95 -7.91
CA ARG A 56 -1.91 6.77 -6.90
C ARG A 56 -1.36 6.83 -5.48
N ILE A 57 -0.18 6.26 -5.26
CA ILE A 57 0.52 6.37 -3.97
C ILE A 57 0.78 7.85 -3.69
N LYS A 58 1.39 8.58 -4.64
CA LYS A 58 1.73 10.01 -4.52
C LYS A 58 0.52 10.87 -4.17
N GLU A 59 -0.60 10.69 -4.88
CA GLU A 59 -1.87 11.39 -4.62
C GLU A 59 -2.41 11.12 -3.21
N SER A 60 -2.22 9.90 -2.70
CA SER A 60 -2.75 9.48 -1.41
C SER A 60 -1.87 9.86 -0.23
N LEU A 61 -0.59 10.23 -0.46
CA LEU A 61 0.36 10.48 0.63
C LEU A 61 -0.15 11.55 1.61
N ASP A 62 -0.80 12.61 1.12
CA ASP A 62 -1.28 13.71 1.98
C ASP A 62 -2.51 13.33 2.81
N GLU A 63 -3.35 12.43 2.30
CA GLU A 63 -4.53 11.92 3.01
C GLU A 63 -4.16 10.88 4.08
N LEU A 64 -3.08 10.13 3.86
CA LEU A 64 -2.67 9.04 4.74
C LEU A 64 -1.83 9.53 5.92
N LYS A 65 -2.26 9.21 7.14
CA LYS A 65 -1.54 9.53 8.38
C LYS A 65 -0.36 8.58 8.63
N LEU A 66 0.60 8.58 7.71
CA LEU A 66 1.81 7.77 7.78
C LEU A 66 2.80 8.29 8.83
N LYS A 67 3.61 7.40 9.40
CA LYS A 67 4.75 7.77 10.23
C LYS A 67 5.73 8.64 9.44
N PRO A 68 6.40 9.63 10.07
CA PRO A 68 7.26 10.58 9.36
C PRO A 68 8.35 9.93 8.50
N TYR A 69 8.97 8.85 8.99
CA TYR A 69 9.98 8.10 8.24
C TYR A 69 9.40 7.42 7.00
N THR A 70 8.27 6.71 7.18
CA THR A 70 7.55 6.02 6.10
C THR A 70 7.12 7.01 5.01
N ARG A 71 6.55 8.15 5.42
CA ARG A 71 6.17 9.23 4.52
C ARG A 71 7.36 9.70 3.66
N LYS A 72 8.47 10.10 4.30
CA LYS A 72 9.69 10.56 3.59
C LYS A 72 10.24 9.52 2.61
N LYS A 73 10.21 8.24 2.99
CA LYS A 73 10.63 7.13 2.12
C LYS A 73 9.79 7.08 0.84
N TRP A 74 8.46 7.16 0.98
CA TRP A 74 7.55 7.07 -0.16
C TRP A 74 7.52 8.34 -1.00
N GLU A 75 7.63 9.54 -0.40
CA GLU A 75 7.83 10.79 -1.13
C GLU A 75 9.07 10.73 -2.04
N ARG A 76 10.19 10.17 -1.54
CA ARG A 76 11.39 9.99 -2.33
C ARG A 76 11.18 8.99 -3.47
N LEU A 77 10.53 7.85 -3.19
CA LEU A 77 10.27 6.83 -4.20
C LEU A 77 9.35 7.35 -5.31
N THR A 78 8.25 8.00 -4.96
CA THR A 78 7.30 8.53 -5.95
C THR A 78 7.90 9.67 -6.76
N LYS A 79 8.85 10.43 -6.20
CA LYS A 79 9.61 11.44 -6.96
C LYS A 79 10.57 10.83 -7.99
N VAL A 80 11.14 9.66 -7.72
CA VAL A 80 12.08 8.99 -8.64
C VAL A 80 11.36 8.21 -9.73
N TYR A 81 10.24 7.54 -9.39
CA TYR A 81 9.55 6.61 -10.26
C TYR A 81 8.20 7.13 -10.81
N GLY A 82 7.78 8.33 -10.42
CA GLY A 82 6.50 8.93 -10.85
C GLY A 82 6.60 9.81 -12.10
N ASN A 83 7.61 9.57 -12.95
CA ASN A 83 7.83 10.24 -14.24
C ASN A 83 7.52 9.27 -15.39
#